data_AF-A0A955GKF7-F1
#
_entry.id   AF-A0A955GKF7-F1
#
_cell.length_a   1.000
_cell.length_b   1.000
_cell.length_c   1.000
_cell.angle_alpha   90.00
_cell.angle_beta   90.00
_cell.angle_gamma   90.00
#
_symmetry.space_group_name_H-M   'P 1'
#
loop_
_entity.id
_entity.type
_entity.pdbx_description
1 polymer ?
#
loop_
_entity_poly.entity_id
_entity_poly.type
_entity_poly.pdbx_seq_one_letter_code
_entity_poly.pdbx_strand_id
1 'polypeptide(L)'
;MIKNQKSEGFIIAWVISLMVALGIIITAALSVIYLNLGNAVRNNSSQLAFNIADAGINYYLWHLNHDSSDFKDGNSSATLISSGKYNGYYGPFTHAYKDDNSKIVGNYTLYIKPKTKGSTIGDVISIGRTQDGKSVRTIQADIGAPSYATYGLATAGMVWFGNNEASDGKIHSNVGIRMDGASNSEVTSARATYVPSSSLGGNGSTVRPGVWCNTSVTSPVNCNTRSKADWSYPVPVLDFAAIVGNRCDLKKIAFESNASTQGYATGPTACSNVPDIRTPAYIPRYSSSGAFSDTRGYLIELNSNATYNLSKVTAENYSYSNATSYTSPYTSALTRTSIANNIPLPSDGVIFVEDNLWIRSNPEFGGRVTIVASRQADSNVAKITAADDIAYTTKSGQDVLGLISEGSFIIAPYAPPKPNASSSEFPFKIHAAIIAGGDVRFPASYLSRSVTEWTTSNKSMEYFGSIGMTDSDGVWTWSVSSGSSTIAGFQYNTTSYDYNLLYAPPPQFPITDTYNILNWREKLTTP
;
A
#
# COMPACT_ATOMS: atom_id res chain seq x y z
N MET A 1 82.72 60.10 36.62
CA MET A 1 82.48 59.15 35.50
C MET A 1 82.24 57.77 36.08
N ILE A 2 81.20 57.12 35.58
CA ILE A 2 80.50 55.95 36.14
C ILE A 2 81.38 54.69 36.08
N LYS A 3 81.50 53.96 37.20
CA LYS A 3 82.08 52.60 37.24
C LYS A 3 81.07 51.63 36.62
N ASN A 4 81.34 51.16 35.40
CA ASN A 4 80.63 50.03 34.79
C ASN A 4 81.01 48.75 35.55
N GLN A 5 80.15 48.27 36.43
CA GLN A 5 80.16 46.87 36.84
C GLN A 5 79.66 46.03 35.66
N LYS A 6 80.52 45.20 35.08
CA LYS A 6 80.11 44.19 34.10
C LYS A 6 79.26 43.15 34.80
N SER A 7 77.96 43.14 34.53
CA SER A 7 76.97 42.18 34.99
C SER A 7 77.00 40.90 34.14
N GLU A 8 78.06 40.09 34.28
CA GLU A 8 78.17 38.81 33.54
C GLU A 8 77.22 37.70 34.03
N GLY A 9 76.43 37.95 35.09
CA GLY A 9 75.42 37.01 35.61
C GLY A 9 74.03 37.08 34.97
N PHE A 10 73.70 38.14 34.22
CA PHE A 10 72.32 38.35 33.72
C PHE A 10 72.02 37.55 32.43
N ILE A 11 73.05 37.23 31.64
CA ILE A 11 72.90 36.49 30.37
C ILE A 11 72.43 35.05 30.63
N ILE A 12 72.94 34.41 31.69
CA ILE A 12 72.55 33.03 32.07
C ILE A 12 71.06 32.97 32.45
N ALA A 13 70.56 33.97 33.20
CA ALA A 13 69.15 34.05 33.57
C ALA A 13 68.24 34.22 32.34
N TRP A 14 68.61 35.06 31.37
CA TRP A 14 67.89 35.23 30.11
C TRP A 14 67.86 33.96 29.26
N VAL A 15 68.98 33.25 29.15
CA VAL A 15 69.06 31.98 28.42
C VAL A 15 68.19 30.91 29.06
N ILE A 16 68.19 30.81 30.40
CA ILE A 16 67.33 29.87 31.13
C ILE A 16 65.85 30.22 30.94
N SER A 17 65.47 31.49 31.08
CA SER A 17 64.09 31.92 30.84
C SER A 17 63.63 31.65 29.41
N LEU A 18 64.50 31.85 28.42
CA LEU A 18 64.23 31.52 27.02
C LEU A 18 64.08 30.00 26.83
N MET A 19 64.95 29.19 27.42
CA MET A 19 64.87 27.72 27.36
C MET A 19 63.58 27.19 28.01
N VAL A 20 63.18 27.76 29.14
CA VAL A 20 61.92 27.41 29.81
C VAL A 20 60.73 27.82 28.95
N ALA A 21 60.73 29.03 28.39
CA ALA A 21 59.67 29.50 27.49
C ALA A 21 59.55 28.62 26.24
N LEU A 22 60.68 28.26 25.61
CA LEU A 22 60.71 27.33 24.48
C LEU A 22 60.24 25.92 24.87
N GLY A 23 60.63 25.43 26.06
CA GLY A 23 60.18 24.15 26.59
C GLY A 23 58.65 24.08 26.79
N ILE A 24 58.05 25.17 27.29
CA ILE A 24 56.59 25.29 27.44
C ILE A 24 55.90 25.33 26.06
N ILE A 25 56.46 26.05 25.10
CA ILE A 25 55.90 26.13 23.73
C ILE A 25 55.95 24.75 23.05
N ILE A 26 57.07 24.03 23.16
CA ILE A 26 57.25 22.70 22.57
C ILE A 26 56.27 21.70 23.20
N THR A 27 56.12 21.69 24.53
CA THR A 27 55.19 20.79 25.22
C THR A 27 53.73 21.11 24.90
N ALA A 28 53.35 22.38 24.79
CA ALA A 28 52.03 22.79 24.35
C ALA A 28 51.74 22.34 22.90
N ALA A 29 52.69 22.55 21.98
CA ALA A 29 52.56 22.13 20.58
C ALA A 29 52.42 20.59 20.45
N LEU A 30 53.26 19.83 21.15
CA LEU A 30 53.17 18.36 21.17
C LEU A 30 51.84 17.87 21.75
N SER A 31 51.33 18.52 22.80
CA SER A 31 50.04 18.19 23.39
C SER A 31 48.88 18.40 22.40
N VAL A 32 48.89 19.53 21.68
CA VAL A 32 47.90 19.82 20.63
C VAL A 32 47.98 18.80 19.50
N ILE A 33 49.19 18.43 19.05
CA ILE A 33 49.39 17.40 18.01
C ILE A 33 48.82 16.06 18.48
N TYR A 34 49.13 15.62 19.69
CA TYR A 34 48.65 14.35 20.22
C TYR A 34 47.13 14.31 20.37
N LEU A 35 46.53 15.40 20.87
CA LEU A 35 45.07 15.53 20.98
C LEU A 35 44.41 15.52 19.60
N ASN A 36 44.95 16.26 18.63
CA ASN A 36 44.42 16.32 17.27
C ASN A 36 44.54 14.98 16.55
N LEU A 37 45.66 14.27 16.69
CA LEU A 37 45.85 12.94 16.10
C LEU A 37 44.89 11.92 16.73
N GLY A 38 44.75 11.93 18.06
CA GLY A 38 43.79 11.08 18.76
C GLY A 38 42.33 11.37 18.32
N ASN A 39 41.98 12.64 18.15
CA ASN A 39 40.67 13.05 17.61
C ASN A 39 40.49 12.59 16.16
N ALA A 40 41.51 12.72 15.31
CA ALA A 40 41.46 12.29 13.92
C ALA A 40 41.26 10.77 13.79
N VAL A 41 41.98 9.98 14.58
CA VAL A 41 41.82 8.51 14.60
C VAL A 41 40.41 8.12 15.08
N ARG A 42 39.93 8.73 16.19
CA ARG A 42 38.58 8.47 16.68
C ARG A 42 37.51 8.86 15.67
N ASN A 43 37.65 10.02 15.03
CA ASN A 43 36.73 10.46 13.99
C ASN A 43 36.75 9.50 12.80
N ASN A 44 37.93 9.07 12.34
CA ASN A 44 38.05 8.11 11.25
C ASN A 44 37.38 6.77 11.59
N SER A 45 37.65 6.20 12.76
CA SER A 45 36.99 4.96 13.21
C SER A 45 35.48 5.13 13.39
N SER A 46 35.03 6.31 13.81
CA SER A 46 33.61 6.64 13.95
C SER A 46 32.90 6.75 12.59
N GLN A 47 33.54 7.38 11.59
CA GLN A 47 33.05 7.42 10.21
C GLN A 47 33.04 6.02 9.57
N LEU A 48 34.06 5.20 9.84
CA LEU A 48 34.08 3.82 9.40
C LEU A 48 32.92 3.01 10.00
N ALA A 49 32.67 3.12 11.31
CA ALA A 49 31.53 2.46 11.96
C ALA A 49 30.19 2.93 11.38
N PHE A 50 30.07 4.21 11.04
CA PHE A 50 28.89 4.77 10.37
C PHE A 50 28.69 4.17 8.97
N ASN A 51 29.73 4.12 8.14
CA ASN A 51 29.67 3.52 6.81
C ASN A 51 29.34 2.02 6.87
N ILE A 52 29.88 1.29 7.86
CA ILE A 52 29.54 -0.11 8.09
C ILE A 52 28.06 -0.26 8.46
N ALA A 53 27.52 0.62 9.31
CA ALA A 53 26.10 0.61 9.65
C ALA A 53 25.23 0.90 8.42
N ASP A 54 25.63 1.87 7.59
CA ASP A 54 24.87 2.24 6.39
C ASP A 54 24.90 1.15 5.33
N ALA A 55 26.02 0.44 5.21
CA ALA A 55 26.11 -0.76 4.38
C ALA A 55 25.11 -1.84 4.80
N GLY A 56 24.84 -1.99 6.10
CA GLY A 56 23.80 -2.90 6.58
C GLY A 56 22.38 -2.52 6.15
N ILE A 57 22.06 -1.21 6.09
CA ILE A 57 20.77 -0.73 5.58
C ILE A 57 20.67 -1.00 4.06
N ASN A 58 21.74 -0.69 3.31
CA ASN A 58 21.78 -0.93 1.86
C ASN A 58 21.73 -2.42 1.50
N TYR A 59 22.39 -3.27 2.29
CA TYR A 59 22.28 -4.72 2.17
C TYR A 59 20.83 -5.17 2.32
N TYR A 60 20.14 -4.67 3.34
CA TYR A 60 18.76 -5.10 3.59
C TYR A 60 17.75 -4.52 2.60
N LEU A 61 18.02 -3.32 2.07
CA LEU A 61 17.31 -2.76 0.92
C LEU A 61 17.43 -3.68 -0.30
N TRP A 62 18.65 -4.13 -0.61
CA TRP A 62 18.88 -5.10 -1.68
C TRP A 62 18.15 -6.41 -1.40
N HIS A 63 18.22 -6.92 -0.16
CA HIS A 63 17.57 -8.16 0.27
C HIS A 63 16.06 -8.13 0.04
N LEU A 64 15.37 -7.10 0.53
CA LEU A 64 13.92 -6.94 0.36
C LEU A 64 13.49 -6.73 -1.11
N ASN A 65 14.38 -6.22 -1.96
CA ASN A 65 14.13 -6.13 -3.40
C ASN A 65 14.22 -7.49 -4.11
N HIS A 66 14.85 -8.50 -3.51
CA HIS A 66 14.94 -9.85 -4.06
C HIS A 66 13.96 -10.82 -3.39
N ASP A 67 13.71 -10.66 -2.10
CA ASP A 67 12.67 -11.37 -1.34
C ASP A 67 11.94 -10.38 -0.42
N SER A 68 10.81 -9.87 -0.91
CA SER A 68 9.99 -8.86 -0.23
C SER A 68 9.33 -9.35 1.06
N SER A 69 9.28 -10.68 1.25
CA SER A 69 8.63 -11.32 2.39
C SER A 69 9.61 -11.67 3.52
N ASP A 70 10.91 -11.65 3.24
CA ASP A 70 11.93 -12.17 4.15
C ASP A 70 12.45 -11.12 5.13
N PHE A 71 11.70 -10.95 6.21
CA PHE A 71 12.11 -10.16 7.38
C PHE A 71 13.11 -10.89 8.31
N LYS A 72 13.59 -12.07 7.92
CA LYS A 72 14.44 -12.95 8.74
C LYS A 72 15.83 -13.19 8.13
N ASP A 73 16.19 -12.48 7.07
CA ASP A 73 17.54 -12.51 6.47
C ASP A 73 17.97 -13.94 6.07
N GLY A 74 17.06 -14.66 5.41
CA GLY A 74 17.23 -16.02 4.93
C GLY A 74 17.10 -17.09 6.02
N ASN A 75 16.91 -16.70 7.29
CA ASN A 75 16.84 -17.63 8.40
C ASN A 75 15.40 -17.93 8.80
N SER A 76 14.79 -18.92 8.15
CA SER A 76 13.41 -19.36 8.39
C SER A 76 13.13 -19.69 9.87
N SER A 77 14.14 -20.17 10.61
CA SER A 77 14.08 -20.54 12.03
C SER A 77 14.18 -19.36 13.00
N ALA A 78 14.42 -18.13 12.51
CA ALA A 78 14.52 -16.97 13.39
C ALA A 78 13.16 -16.68 14.09
N THR A 79 13.23 -16.51 15.40
CA THR A 79 12.09 -16.17 16.26
C THR A 79 12.18 -14.72 16.71
N LEU A 80 11.04 -14.12 17.05
CA LEU A 80 11.00 -12.78 17.61
C LEU A 80 11.73 -12.74 18.96
N ILE A 81 12.54 -11.71 19.16
CA ILE A 81 13.11 -11.37 20.46
C ILE A 81 11.97 -10.94 21.38
N SER A 82 11.80 -11.60 22.53
CA SER A 82 10.66 -11.40 23.44
C SER A 82 10.96 -10.49 24.64
N SER A 83 12.19 -10.00 24.79
CA SER A 83 12.58 -9.13 25.90
C SER A 83 13.75 -8.20 25.56
N GLY A 84 13.90 -7.12 26.32
CA GLY A 84 14.99 -6.15 26.17
C GLY A 84 14.79 -5.11 25.06
N LYS A 85 15.88 -4.42 24.71
CA LYS A 85 15.90 -3.25 23.80
C LYS A 85 15.34 -3.54 22.39
N TYR A 86 15.46 -4.78 21.93
CA TYR A 86 15.04 -5.22 20.59
C TYR A 86 13.80 -6.14 20.63
N ASN A 87 12.97 -6.02 21.66
CA ASN A 87 11.70 -6.75 21.73
C ASN A 87 10.85 -6.52 20.46
N GLY A 88 10.35 -7.60 19.87
CA GLY A 88 9.56 -7.59 18.64
C GLY A 88 10.36 -7.54 17.33
N TYR A 89 11.70 -7.64 17.37
CA TYR A 89 12.53 -7.76 16.18
C TYR A 89 13.00 -9.21 15.95
N TYR A 90 13.23 -9.55 14.68
CA TYR A 90 14.07 -10.66 14.26
C TYR A 90 15.53 -10.25 14.26
N GLY A 91 16.42 -11.21 14.53
CA GLY A 91 17.86 -11.00 14.66
C GLY A 91 18.37 -11.44 16.04
N PRO A 92 19.63 -11.15 16.39
CA PRO A 92 20.60 -10.41 15.59
C PRO A 92 21.08 -11.20 14.36
N PHE A 93 21.13 -10.55 13.21
CA PHE A 93 21.78 -11.09 12.00
C PHE A 93 23.09 -10.36 11.77
N THR A 94 24.23 -11.07 11.74
CA THR A 94 25.55 -10.43 11.70
C THR A 94 26.28 -10.77 10.42
N HIS A 95 26.77 -9.75 9.74
CA HIS A 95 27.49 -9.84 8.48
C HIS A 95 28.84 -9.15 8.57
N ALA A 96 29.83 -9.70 7.86
CA ALA A 96 31.16 -9.11 7.78
C ALA A 96 31.18 -8.00 6.71
N TYR A 97 31.74 -6.84 7.06
CA TYR A 97 31.97 -5.75 6.12
C TYR A 97 33.42 -5.79 5.62
N LYS A 98 33.58 -5.86 4.30
CA LYS A 98 34.88 -6.00 3.64
C LYS A 98 35.24 -4.71 2.89
N ASP A 99 36.53 -4.38 2.86
CA ASP A 99 37.07 -3.33 2.00
C ASP A 99 37.29 -3.82 0.55
N ASP A 100 37.75 -2.91 -0.32
CA ASP A 100 38.04 -3.18 -1.73
C ASP A 100 39.08 -4.30 -1.95
N ASN A 101 39.88 -4.60 -0.92
CA ASN A 101 40.88 -5.67 -0.93
C ASN A 101 40.34 -6.98 -0.31
N SER A 102 39.02 -7.08 -0.10
CA SER A 102 38.33 -8.21 0.54
C SER A 102 38.73 -8.47 2.01
N LYS A 103 39.37 -7.51 2.68
CA LYS A 103 39.71 -7.62 4.09
C LYS A 103 38.53 -7.19 4.96
N ILE A 104 38.23 -7.97 6.00
CA ILE A 104 37.19 -7.61 6.97
C ILE A 104 37.66 -6.43 7.80
N VAL A 105 36.97 -5.29 7.71
CA VAL A 105 37.27 -4.06 8.48
C VAL A 105 36.22 -3.79 9.58
N GLY A 106 35.17 -4.60 9.64
CA GLY A 106 34.19 -4.58 10.71
C GLY A 106 33.02 -5.53 10.44
N ASN A 107 31.95 -5.38 11.21
CA ASN A 107 30.71 -6.10 11.02
C ASN A 107 29.51 -5.18 11.23
N TYR A 108 28.40 -5.50 10.57
CA TYR A 108 27.10 -4.91 10.88
C TYR A 108 26.17 -5.98 11.41
N THR A 109 25.39 -5.62 12.44
CA THR A 109 24.34 -6.46 13.01
C THR A 109 22.98 -5.84 12.74
N LEU A 110 22.08 -6.61 12.15
CA LEU A 110 20.74 -6.20 11.78
C LEU A 110 19.70 -6.70 12.78
N TYR A 111 18.71 -5.85 13.03
CA TYR A 111 17.45 -6.20 13.68
C TYR A 111 16.31 -5.71 12.81
N ILE A 112 15.40 -6.59 12.44
CA ILE A 112 14.34 -6.28 11.49
C ILE A 112 12.97 -6.62 12.06
N LYS A 113 11.97 -5.76 11.82
CA LYS A 113 10.57 -6.10 12.06
C LYS A 113 9.66 -5.47 11.00
N PRO A 114 8.58 -6.13 10.60
CA PRO A 114 7.49 -5.46 9.89
C PRO A 114 6.86 -4.37 10.76
N LYS A 115 6.58 -3.20 10.20
CA LYS A 115 5.99 -2.06 10.93
C LYS A 115 4.55 -2.34 11.39
N THR A 116 3.83 -3.12 10.59
CA THR A 116 2.51 -3.66 10.92
C THR A 116 2.37 -5.03 10.28
N LYS A 117 1.55 -5.90 10.86
CA LYS A 117 1.29 -7.24 10.32
C LYS A 117 0.81 -7.15 8.87
N GLY A 118 1.55 -7.78 7.95
CA GLY A 118 1.28 -7.76 6.51
C GLY A 118 1.73 -6.49 5.76
N SER A 119 2.35 -5.52 6.43
CA SER A 119 2.87 -4.31 5.77
C SER A 119 4.07 -4.63 4.88
N THR A 120 4.17 -3.95 3.74
CA THR A 120 5.37 -3.93 2.88
C THR A 120 6.49 -3.07 3.47
N ILE A 121 6.31 -2.47 4.65
CA ILE A 121 7.31 -1.63 5.32
C ILE A 121 7.98 -2.38 6.47
N GLY A 122 9.30 -2.51 6.38
CA GLY A 122 10.18 -3.01 7.43
C GLY A 122 10.89 -1.88 8.18
N ASP A 123 10.89 -1.94 9.50
CA ASP A 123 11.77 -1.15 10.37
C ASP A 123 13.08 -1.94 10.56
N VAL A 124 14.17 -1.39 10.02
CA VAL A 124 15.50 -2.01 9.99
C VAL A 124 16.46 -1.19 10.85
N ILE A 125 17.04 -1.84 11.86
CA ILE A 125 18.11 -1.27 12.66
C ILE A 125 19.42 -1.96 12.26
N SER A 126 20.40 -1.18 11.83
CA SER A 126 21.75 -1.64 11.53
C SER A 126 22.75 -1.06 12.54
N ILE A 127 23.51 -1.94 13.20
CA ILE A 127 24.57 -1.58 14.15
C ILE A 127 25.91 -1.91 13.52
N GLY A 128 26.63 -0.88 13.06
CA GLY A 128 27.97 -1.03 12.52
C GLY A 128 29.02 -0.97 13.61
N ARG A 129 29.96 -1.93 13.62
CA ARG A 129 31.11 -1.96 14.52
C ARG A 129 32.40 -2.14 13.74
N THR A 130 33.41 -1.36 14.07
CA THR A 130 34.78 -1.55 13.57
C THR A 130 35.36 -2.88 14.06
N GLN A 131 36.34 -3.43 13.33
CA GLN A 131 36.98 -4.71 13.67
C GLN A 131 37.57 -4.74 15.09
N ASP A 132 38.09 -3.62 15.58
CA ASP A 132 38.62 -3.49 16.95
C ASP A 132 37.53 -3.38 18.02
N GLY A 133 36.26 -3.28 17.62
CA GLY A 133 35.09 -3.15 18.50
C GLY A 133 34.97 -1.80 19.22
N LYS A 134 35.88 -0.85 18.98
CA LYS A 134 35.97 0.41 19.73
C LYS A 134 34.98 1.48 19.25
N SER A 135 34.62 1.45 17.97
CA SER A 135 33.67 2.39 17.38
C SER A 135 32.41 1.67 16.95
N VAL A 136 31.27 2.19 17.39
CA VAL A 136 29.94 1.63 17.15
C VAL A 136 29.01 2.76 16.74
N ARG A 137 28.28 2.58 15.64
CA ARG A 137 27.24 3.51 15.19
C ARG A 137 25.98 2.72 14.86
N THR A 138 24.82 3.34 15.07
CA THR A 138 23.53 2.69 14.86
C THR A 138 22.69 3.54 13.93
N ILE A 139 22.22 2.95 12.85
CA ILE A 139 21.28 3.56 11.91
C ILE A 139 19.95 2.82 12.01
N GLN A 140 18.85 3.56 11.90
CA GLN A 140 17.52 3.00 11.74
C GLN A 140 16.91 3.56 10.45
N ALA A 141 16.34 2.68 9.65
CA ALA A 141 15.63 3.05 8.43
C ALA A 141 14.28 2.32 8.34
N ASP A 142 13.29 3.03 7.80
CA ASP A 142 12.06 2.39 7.31
C ASP A 142 12.27 2.10 5.82
N ILE A 143 12.22 0.83 5.42
CA ILE A 143 12.37 0.39 4.04
C ILE A 143 11.02 -0.17 3.58
N GLY A 144 10.54 0.26 2.42
CA GLY A 144 9.28 -0.23 1.86
C GLY A 144 9.11 0.12 0.39
N ALA A 145 8.20 -0.58 -0.26
CA ALA A 145 7.79 -0.31 -1.64
C ALA A 145 6.41 0.37 -1.67
N PRO A 146 6.20 1.36 -2.56
CA PRO A 146 4.87 1.87 -2.81
C PRO A 146 3.99 0.75 -3.38
N SER A 147 2.74 0.72 -2.94
CA SER A 147 1.74 -0.20 -3.45
C SER A 147 0.73 0.50 -4.34
N TYR A 148 -0.08 -0.28 -5.06
CA TYR A 148 -1.23 0.26 -5.79
C TYR A 148 -2.18 1.04 -4.87
N ALA A 149 -2.16 0.74 -3.57
CA ALA A 149 -2.91 1.47 -2.56
C ALA A 149 -2.37 2.88 -2.26
N THR A 150 -1.29 3.34 -2.93
CA THR A 150 -0.76 4.71 -2.83
C THR A 150 -1.58 5.71 -3.66
N TYR A 151 -2.35 5.21 -4.62
CA TYR A 151 -3.18 6.03 -5.50
C TYR A 151 -4.62 6.05 -4.99
N GLY A 152 -5.24 7.23 -4.99
CA GLY A 152 -6.69 7.34 -4.81
C GLY A 152 -7.42 6.66 -5.97
N LEU A 153 -6.92 6.86 -7.20
CA LEU A 153 -7.34 6.16 -8.40
C LEU A 153 -6.16 5.91 -9.33
N ALA A 154 -5.92 4.65 -9.71
CA ALA A 154 -4.97 4.24 -10.72
C ALA A 154 -5.67 3.35 -11.76
N THR A 155 -5.56 3.69 -13.04
CA THR A 155 -6.19 2.91 -14.12
C THR A 155 -5.26 2.66 -15.30
N ALA A 156 -5.34 1.46 -15.88
CA ALA A 156 -4.71 1.15 -17.16
C ALA A 156 -5.36 1.92 -18.32
N GLY A 157 -6.62 2.35 -18.14
CA GLY A 157 -7.45 3.04 -19.13
C GLY A 157 -7.40 4.54 -19.01
N MET A 158 -8.37 5.21 -19.64
CA MET A 158 -8.60 6.65 -19.51
C MET A 158 -9.71 6.93 -18.50
N VAL A 159 -9.68 8.11 -17.86
CA VAL A 159 -10.67 8.50 -16.83
C VAL A 159 -11.07 9.96 -16.96
N TRP A 160 -12.30 10.26 -16.54
CA TRP A 160 -12.85 11.62 -16.49
C TRP A 160 -13.35 11.93 -15.09
N PHE A 161 -12.88 13.04 -14.53
CA PHE A 161 -13.47 13.69 -13.36
C PHE A 161 -14.30 14.88 -13.84
N GLY A 162 -15.61 14.79 -13.67
CA GLY A 162 -16.57 15.84 -14.00
C GLY A 162 -16.38 17.09 -13.15
N ASN A 163 -16.98 18.21 -13.58
CA ASN A 163 -16.83 19.50 -12.89
C ASN A 163 -17.39 19.49 -11.45
N ASN A 164 -18.39 18.65 -11.17
CA ASN A 164 -18.97 18.49 -9.83
C ASN A 164 -18.31 17.36 -9.01
N GLU A 165 -17.27 16.73 -9.54
CA GLU A 165 -16.50 15.71 -8.85
C GLU A 165 -15.20 16.31 -8.31
N ALA A 166 -14.62 15.66 -7.31
CA ALA A 166 -13.32 16.01 -6.78
C ALA A 166 -12.50 14.73 -6.58
N SER A 167 -11.21 14.80 -6.91
CA SER A 167 -10.26 13.73 -6.61
C SER A 167 -9.54 14.00 -5.30
N ASP A 168 -9.51 13.00 -4.43
CA ASP A 168 -8.71 12.99 -3.20
C ASP A 168 -7.58 11.95 -3.33
N GLY A 169 -6.33 12.36 -3.08
CA GLY A 169 -5.15 11.51 -3.25
C GLY A 169 -4.60 11.48 -4.68
N LYS A 170 -3.50 10.73 -4.87
CA LYS A 170 -2.79 10.67 -6.16
C LYS A 170 -3.62 9.97 -7.23
N ILE A 171 -3.63 10.50 -8.44
CA ILE A 171 -4.36 9.93 -9.58
C ILE A 171 -3.38 9.56 -10.69
N HIS A 172 -3.55 8.37 -11.27
CA HIS A 172 -2.74 7.90 -12.39
C HIS A 172 -3.58 7.23 -13.48
N SER A 173 -3.19 7.47 -14.74
CA SER A 173 -3.73 6.77 -15.90
C SER A 173 -2.61 6.42 -16.89
N ASN A 174 -2.61 5.17 -17.38
CA ASN A 174 -1.70 4.76 -18.46
C ASN A 174 -2.07 5.32 -19.84
N VAL A 175 -3.22 6.00 -19.97
CA VAL A 175 -3.72 6.54 -21.25
C VAL A 175 -3.90 8.07 -21.17
N GLY A 176 -4.76 8.56 -20.28
CA GLY A 176 -5.03 9.98 -20.15
C GLY A 176 -6.20 10.33 -19.25
N ILE A 177 -6.19 11.55 -18.74
CA ILE A 177 -7.12 12.05 -17.74
C ILE A 177 -7.77 13.35 -18.22
N ARG A 178 -9.10 13.40 -18.18
CA ARG A 178 -9.85 14.66 -18.21
C ARG A 178 -10.18 15.07 -16.77
N MET A 179 -9.61 16.17 -16.30
CA MET A 179 -9.71 16.64 -14.91
C MET A 179 -10.45 17.98 -14.83
N ASP A 180 -11.79 17.96 -15.01
CA ASP A 180 -12.61 19.16 -14.91
C ASP A 180 -12.89 19.55 -13.46
N GLY A 181 -12.94 18.55 -12.58
CA GLY A 181 -13.15 18.70 -11.14
C GLY A 181 -11.93 19.21 -10.36
N ALA A 182 -12.11 19.38 -9.06
CA ALA A 182 -11.04 19.75 -8.15
C ALA A 182 -10.08 18.57 -7.90
N SER A 183 -8.80 18.85 -7.74
CA SER A 183 -7.77 17.88 -7.32
C SER A 183 -6.97 18.44 -6.14
N ASN A 184 -6.58 17.58 -5.19
CA ASN A 184 -5.79 17.96 -4.02
C ASN A 184 -4.39 17.33 -3.98
N SER A 185 -4.04 16.51 -4.98
CA SER A 185 -2.77 15.81 -5.09
C SER A 185 -2.35 15.67 -6.54
N GLU A 186 -1.25 14.96 -6.78
CA GLU A 186 -0.66 14.79 -8.10
C GLU A 186 -1.59 14.02 -9.06
N VAL A 187 -1.76 14.56 -10.27
CA VAL A 187 -2.54 13.97 -11.36
C VAL A 187 -1.58 13.61 -12.48
N THR A 188 -1.40 12.31 -12.73
CA THR A 188 -0.34 11.81 -13.60
C THR A 188 -0.90 11.01 -14.77
N SER A 189 -0.27 11.16 -15.94
CA SER A 189 -0.57 10.34 -17.12
C SER A 189 0.69 9.81 -17.77
N ALA A 190 0.68 8.53 -18.13
CA ALA A 190 1.83 7.92 -18.78
C ALA A 190 2.06 8.44 -20.21
N ARG A 191 1.01 8.90 -20.88
CA ARG A 191 1.10 9.43 -22.24
C ARG A 191 1.24 10.94 -22.24
N ALA A 192 2.08 11.46 -23.14
CA ALA A 192 2.15 12.90 -23.38
C ALA A 192 0.84 13.45 -23.96
N THR A 193 0.18 12.66 -24.81
CA THR A 193 -1.10 13.01 -25.45
C THR A 193 -1.97 11.77 -25.68
N TYR A 194 -3.29 11.95 -25.74
CA TYR A 194 -4.26 10.90 -26.08
C TYR A 194 -5.51 11.48 -26.77
N VAL A 195 -6.34 10.61 -27.33
CA VAL A 195 -7.65 10.97 -27.90
C VAL A 195 -8.74 10.51 -26.91
N PRO A 196 -9.39 11.44 -26.17
CA PRO A 196 -10.43 11.06 -25.22
C PRO A 196 -11.68 10.53 -25.94
N SER A 197 -12.22 9.41 -25.45
CA SER A 197 -13.44 8.82 -25.99
C SER A 197 -14.64 9.74 -25.79
N SER A 198 -15.68 9.60 -26.61
CA SER A 198 -16.95 10.32 -26.42
C SER A 198 -17.66 9.94 -25.12
N SER A 199 -17.51 8.70 -24.66
CA SER A 199 -18.11 8.21 -23.41
C SER A 199 -17.50 8.86 -22.16
N LEU A 200 -16.26 9.34 -22.25
CA LEU A 200 -15.56 10.06 -21.18
C LEU A 200 -15.44 11.56 -21.50
N GLY A 201 -16.43 12.06 -22.24
CA GLY A 201 -16.62 13.47 -22.54
C GLY A 201 -15.61 14.07 -23.52
N GLY A 202 -14.80 13.26 -24.19
CA GLY A 202 -14.08 13.66 -25.38
C GLY A 202 -14.99 13.74 -26.62
N ASN A 203 -14.37 13.81 -27.79
CA ASN A 203 -15.06 13.72 -29.08
C ASN A 203 -14.55 12.54 -29.93
N GLY A 204 -13.67 11.69 -29.38
CA GLY A 204 -13.10 10.55 -30.06
C GLY A 204 -12.17 10.88 -31.24
N SER A 205 -11.81 12.15 -31.46
CA SER A 205 -11.02 12.56 -32.63
C SER A 205 -9.94 13.60 -32.32
N THR A 206 -10.16 14.50 -31.37
CA THR A 206 -9.22 15.58 -31.03
C THR A 206 -8.17 15.09 -30.05
N VAL A 207 -6.90 15.23 -30.42
CA VAL A 207 -5.77 14.96 -29.54
C VAL A 207 -5.73 15.99 -28.41
N ARG A 208 -5.55 15.51 -27.19
CA ARG A 208 -5.40 16.31 -25.97
C ARG A 208 -4.11 15.92 -25.23
N PRO A 209 -3.56 16.82 -24.40
CA PRO A 209 -2.48 16.45 -23.47
C PRO A 209 -2.87 15.30 -22.55
N GLY A 210 -1.88 14.59 -22.00
CA GLY A 210 -2.07 13.45 -21.10
C GLY A 210 -2.98 13.73 -19.91
N VAL A 211 -2.91 14.95 -19.37
CA VAL A 211 -3.89 15.50 -18.43
C VAL A 211 -4.37 16.85 -18.95
N TRP A 212 -5.68 17.02 -19.05
CA TRP A 212 -6.30 18.26 -19.53
C TRP A 212 -7.65 18.46 -18.86
N CYS A 213 -8.24 19.64 -19.06
CA CYS A 213 -9.62 19.87 -18.66
C CYS A 213 -10.33 20.77 -19.66
N ASN A 214 -11.66 20.69 -19.68
CA ASN A 214 -12.46 21.38 -20.67
C ASN A 214 -12.59 22.87 -20.35
N THR A 215 -12.16 23.73 -21.28
CA THR A 215 -12.17 25.19 -21.13
C THR A 215 -13.57 25.80 -20.97
N SER A 216 -14.63 25.07 -21.34
CA SER A 216 -16.02 25.47 -21.07
C SER A 216 -16.40 25.36 -19.59
N VAL A 217 -15.64 24.63 -18.77
CA VAL A 217 -15.86 24.51 -17.33
C VAL A 217 -15.25 25.72 -16.62
N THR A 218 -16.11 26.59 -16.12
CA THR A 218 -15.73 27.82 -15.40
C THR A 218 -16.09 27.78 -13.91
N SER A 219 -16.85 26.78 -13.47
CA SER A 219 -17.31 26.59 -12.09
C SER A 219 -17.57 25.09 -11.84
N PRO A 220 -17.31 24.58 -10.61
CA PRO A 220 -16.73 25.26 -9.45
C PRO A 220 -15.22 25.56 -9.61
N VAL A 221 -14.53 24.84 -10.50
CA VAL A 221 -13.13 25.11 -10.85
C VAL A 221 -13.09 25.73 -12.25
N ASN A 222 -12.37 26.84 -12.41
CA ASN A 222 -12.19 27.45 -13.72
C ASN A 222 -11.01 26.83 -14.46
N CYS A 223 -11.29 26.03 -15.49
CA CYS A 223 -10.30 25.33 -16.29
C CYS A 223 -9.33 26.25 -17.06
N ASN A 224 -9.72 27.49 -17.31
CA ASN A 224 -8.89 28.48 -18.00
C ASN A 224 -7.82 29.07 -17.08
N THR A 225 -8.06 29.07 -15.76
CA THR A 225 -7.20 29.75 -14.78
C THR A 225 -6.63 28.84 -13.70
N ARG A 226 -7.05 27.56 -13.62
CA ARG A 226 -6.54 26.63 -12.62
C ARG A 226 -5.03 26.41 -12.78
N SER A 227 -4.36 26.20 -11.66
CA SER A 227 -2.99 25.69 -11.67
C SER A 227 -2.97 24.29 -12.29
N LYS A 228 -1.88 23.99 -12.98
CA LYS A 228 -1.56 22.68 -13.56
C LYS A 228 -0.20 22.17 -13.05
N ALA A 229 0.32 22.78 -11.97
CA ALA A 229 1.62 22.43 -11.40
C ALA A 229 1.63 21.04 -10.76
N ASP A 230 0.46 20.55 -10.37
CA ASP A 230 0.16 19.21 -9.86
C ASP A 230 -0.08 18.18 -10.98
N TRP A 231 0.01 18.58 -12.26
CA TRP A 231 -0.20 17.70 -13.40
C TRP A 231 1.13 17.30 -14.03
N SER A 232 1.44 16.00 -14.01
CA SER A 232 2.69 15.45 -14.55
C SER A 232 2.41 14.49 -15.70
N TYR A 233 2.90 14.80 -16.90
CA TYR A 233 2.81 13.92 -18.07
C TYR A 233 3.83 14.31 -19.16
N PRO A 234 4.45 13.35 -19.88
CA PRO A 234 4.38 11.90 -19.64
C PRO A 234 5.17 11.49 -18.39
N VAL A 235 4.68 10.45 -17.70
CA VAL A 235 5.41 9.73 -16.63
C VAL A 235 5.55 8.24 -17.00
N PRO A 236 6.34 7.43 -16.29
CA PRO A 236 6.36 5.99 -16.52
C PRO A 236 4.98 5.33 -16.36
N VAL A 237 4.72 4.27 -17.13
CA VAL A 237 3.49 3.47 -17.02
C VAL A 237 3.47 2.69 -15.70
N LEU A 238 2.30 2.55 -15.08
CA LEU A 238 2.09 1.57 -14.01
C LEU A 238 1.88 0.18 -14.62
N ASP A 239 2.62 -0.82 -14.13
CA ASP A 239 2.56 -2.19 -14.64
C ASP A 239 1.40 -3.00 -14.03
N PHE A 240 0.20 -2.78 -14.54
CA PHE A 240 -0.97 -3.54 -14.11
C PHE A 240 -0.90 -5.03 -14.50
N ALA A 241 -0.02 -5.45 -15.42
CA ALA A 241 0.14 -6.86 -15.78
C ALA A 241 0.79 -7.65 -14.63
N ALA A 242 1.65 -7.01 -13.83
CA ALA A 242 2.25 -7.61 -12.63
C ALA A 242 1.19 -8.09 -11.62
N ILE A 243 -0.02 -7.50 -11.61
CA ILE A 243 -1.12 -7.93 -10.73
C ILE A 243 -1.54 -9.37 -11.03
N VAL A 244 -1.45 -9.84 -12.28
CA VAL A 244 -1.76 -11.24 -12.64
C VAL A 244 -0.77 -12.21 -11.99
N GLY A 245 0.52 -11.86 -11.96
CA GLY A 245 1.56 -12.61 -11.24
C GLY A 245 1.28 -12.63 -9.74
N ASN A 246 1.01 -11.46 -9.16
CA ASN A 246 0.69 -11.31 -7.74
C ASN A 246 -0.53 -12.15 -7.32
N ARG A 247 -1.56 -12.31 -8.16
CA ARG A 247 -2.70 -13.21 -7.84
C ARG A 247 -2.28 -14.67 -7.67
N CYS A 248 -1.33 -15.15 -8.47
CA CYS A 248 -0.80 -16.49 -8.25
C CYS A 248 -0.03 -16.59 -6.93
N ASP A 249 0.79 -15.60 -6.61
CA ASP A 249 1.56 -15.65 -5.36
C ASP A 249 0.65 -15.54 -4.13
N LEU A 250 -0.41 -14.72 -4.18
CA LEU A 250 -1.46 -14.67 -3.16
C LEU A 250 -2.18 -16.02 -2.99
N LYS A 251 -2.41 -16.75 -4.08
CA LYS A 251 -2.96 -18.11 -4.03
C LYS A 251 -2.01 -19.09 -3.35
N LYS A 252 -0.70 -19.01 -3.63
CA LYS A 252 0.31 -19.84 -2.97
C LYS A 252 0.39 -19.52 -1.47
N ILE A 253 0.38 -18.26 -1.09
CA ILE A 253 0.35 -17.82 0.32
C ILE A 253 -0.87 -18.42 1.03
N ALA A 254 -2.05 -18.39 0.40
CA ALA A 254 -3.25 -19.00 0.94
C ALA A 254 -3.14 -20.54 1.09
N PHE A 255 -2.44 -21.21 0.17
CA PHE A 255 -2.16 -22.64 0.29
C PHE A 255 -1.19 -22.95 1.43
N GLU A 256 -0.10 -22.18 1.57
CA GLU A 256 0.93 -22.37 2.59
C GLU A 256 0.43 -22.12 4.01
N SER A 257 -0.62 -21.31 4.17
CA SER A 257 -1.18 -20.98 5.47
C SER A 257 -1.75 -22.18 6.24
N ASN A 258 -1.91 -23.34 5.60
CA ASN A 258 -2.48 -24.53 6.23
C ASN A 258 -1.86 -25.82 5.71
N ALA A 259 -1.52 -26.74 6.62
CA ALA A 259 -0.89 -28.02 6.28
C ALA A 259 -1.68 -28.87 5.27
N SER A 260 -3.02 -28.77 5.25
CA SER A 260 -3.86 -29.52 4.31
C SER A 260 -3.77 -29.03 2.86
N THR A 261 -3.30 -27.79 2.65
CA THR A 261 -3.18 -27.17 1.33
C THR A 261 -1.74 -26.84 0.93
N GLN A 262 -0.79 -26.87 1.86
CA GLN A 262 0.61 -26.47 1.64
C GLN A 262 1.26 -27.21 0.47
N GLY A 263 0.93 -28.49 0.25
CA GLY A 263 1.45 -29.28 -0.87
C GLY A 263 1.13 -28.70 -2.25
N TYR A 264 0.06 -27.92 -2.39
CA TYR A 264 -0.37 -27.32 -3.66
C TYR A 264 0.34 -26.00 -3.99
N ALA A 265 1.11 -25.42 -3.06
CA ALA A 265 1.85 -24.18 -3.27
C ALA A 265 3.15 -24.35 -4.09
N THR A 266 3.61 -25.59 -4.24
CA THR A 266 4.90 -25.91 -4.88
C THR A 266 4.73 -26.59 -6.23
N GLY A 267 5.79 -26.58 -7.05
CA GLY A 267 5.83 -27.22 -8.36
C GLY A 267 5.40 -26.30 -9.52
N PRO A 268 5.51 -26.79 -10.77
CA PRO A 268 5.37 -25.96 -11.97
C PRO A 268 3.93 -25.49 -12.23
N THR A 269 2.93 -26.11 -11.61
CA THR A 269 1.50 -25.82 -11.83
C THR A 269 0.79 -25.26 -10.60
N ALA A 270 1.52 -24.77 -9.60
CA ALA A 270 0.95 -24.27 -8.34
C ALA A 270 -0.20 -23.27 -8.55
N CYS A 271 -0.06 -22.35 -9.51
CA CYS A 271 -1.09 -21.35 -9.83
C CYS A 271 -2.40 -21.96 -10.35
N SER A 272 -2.33 -23.13 -10.98
CA SER A 272 -3.47 -23.81 -11.63
C SER A 272 -4.09 -24.90 -10.75
N ASN A 273 -3.50 -25.21 -9.59
CA ASN A 273 -4.05 -26.18 -8.65
C ASN A 273 -5.37 -25.68 -8.08
N VAL A 274 -6.41 -26.53 -8.09
CA VAL A 274 -7.76 -26.18 -7.61
C VAL A 274 -8.32 -27.25 -6.67
N PRO A 275 -7.65 -27.54 -5.55
CA PRO A 275 -8.10 -28.57 -4.62
C PRO A 275 -9.47 -28.22 -4.04
N ASP A 276 -10.36 -29.21 -3.92
CA ASP A 276 -11.67 -29.04 -3.24
C ASP A 276 -11.50 -29.17 -1.71
N ILE A 277 -10.56 -28.40 -1.15
CA ILE A 277 -10.21 -28.40 0.28
C ILE A 277 -10.31 -26.97 0.78
N ARG A 278 -11.22 -26.72 1.71
CA ARG A 278 -11.40 -25.39 2.32
C ARG A 278 -10.51 -25.23 3.55
N THR A 279 -9.84 -24.09 3.63
CA THR A 279 -9.12 -23.62 4.83
C THR A 279 -9.59 -22.21 5.21
N PRO A 280 -9.12 -21.62 6.31
CA PRO A 280 -9.37 -20.21 6.61
C PRO A 280 -8.82 -19.22 5.57
N ALA A 281 -7.78 -19.61 4.81
CA ALA A 281 -7.16 -18.75 3.80
C ALA A 281 -7.53 -19.12 2.37
N TYR A 282 -7.96 -20.36 2.10
CA TYR A 282 -8.31 -20.82 0.77
C TYR A 282 -9.75 -21.34 0.71
N ILE A 283 -10.55 -20.72 -0.15
CA ILE A 283 -11.93 -21.11 -0.43
C ILE A 283 -11.98 -21.69 -1.86
N PRO A 284 -12.30 -22.98 -2.01
CA PRO A 284 -12.27 -23.66 -3.30
C PRO A 284 -13.43 -23.23 -4.20
N ARG A 285 -13.40 -23.65 -5.47
CA ARG A 285 -14.47 -23.42 -6.45
C ARG A 285 -15.82 -23.84 -5.88
N TYR A 286 -16.89 -23.13 -6.24
CA TYR A 286 -18.23 -23.45 -5.74
C TYR A 286 -18.65 -24.88 -6.13
N SER A 287 -18.39 -25.25 -7.39
CA SER A 287 -18.64 -26.57 -7.96
C SER A 287 -17.33 -27.34 -8.12
N SER A 288 -17.26 -28.55 -7.55
CA SER A 288 -16.13 -29.47 -7.73
C SER A 288 -15.94 -29.93 -9.18
N SER A 289 -16.99 -29.84 -10.01
CA SER A 289 -16.90 -30.09 -11.46
C SER A 289 -16.21 -28.95 -12.24
N GLY A 290 -15.98 -27.80 -11.60
CA GLY A 290 -15.47 -26.60 -12.24
C GLY A 290 -16.53 -25.77 -12.99
N ALA A 291 -17.80 -26.17 -12.96
CA ALA A 291 -18.89 -25.39 -13.56
C ALA A 291 -18.98 -23.97 -12.97
N PHE A 292 -19.03 -22.97 -13.85
CA PHE A 292 -19.15 -21.56 -13.50
C PHE A 292 -20.61 -21.09 -13.51
N SER A 293 -20.93 -20.08 -12.69
CA SER A 293 -22.21 -19.38 -12.74
C SER A 293 -22.06 -17.98 -12.14
N ASP A 294 -22.50 -16.96 -12.87
CA ASP A 294 -22.43 -15.55 -12.44
C ASP A 294 -23.28 -15.22 -11.20
N THR A 295 -24.19 -16.11 -10.83
CA THR A 295 -25.14 -15.99 -9.70
C THR A 295 -24.84 -16.96 -8.55
N ARG A 296 -23.71 -17.66 -8.60
CA ARG A 296 -23.25 -18.58 -7.55
C ARG A 296 -21.83 -18.22 -7.11
N GLY A 297 -21.51 -18.60 -5.88
CA GLY A 297 -20.20 -18.32 -5.29
C GLY A 297 -20.29 -18.34 -3.77
N TYR A 298 -19.61 -17.40 -3.12
CA TYR A 298 -19.52 -17.32 -1.66
C TYR A 298 -19.90 -15.93 -1.16
N LEU A 299 -20.44 -15.86 0.06
CA LEU A 299 -20.59 -14.62 0.80
C LEU A 299 -19.61 -14.65 1.98
N ILE A 300 -18.77 -13.62 2.07
CA ILE A 300 -17.95 -13.34 3.25
C ILE A 300 -18.57 -12.17 4.02
N GLU A 301 -18.82 -12.38 5.31
CA GLU A 301 -19.26 -11.33 6.23
C GLU A 301 -18.14 -11.05 7.22
N LEU A 302 -17.58 -9.85 7.16
CA LEU A 302 -16.44 -9.42 7.96
C LEU A 302 -16.90 -8.90 9.33
N ASN A 303 -16.36 -9.47 10.42
CA ASN A 303 -16.73 -9.10 11.77
C ASN A 303 -15.73 -8.10 12.39
N SER A 304 -16.13 -7.44 13.48
CA SER A 304 -15.32 -6.45 14.20
C SER A 304 -14.16 -7.02 15.03
N ASN A 305 -14.09 -8.35 15.18
CA ASN A 305 -13.15 -9.05 16.05
C ASN A 305 -12.08 -9.83 15.28
N ALA A 306 -11.68 -9.37 14.09
CA ALA A 306 -10.72 -10.05 13.22
C ALA A 306 -11.12 -11.49 12.86
N THR A 307 -12.42 -11.70 12.61
CA THR A 307 -12.97 -12.95 12.09
C THR A 307 -13.92 -12.68 10.93
N TYR A 308 -14.32 -13.74 10.22
CA TYR A 308 -15.35 -13.66 9.18
C TYR A 308 -16.30 -14.85 9.22
N ASN A 309 -17.51 -14.65 8.70
CA ASN A 309 -18.48 -15.70 8.44
C ASN A 309 -18.47 -16.04 6.95
N LEU A 310 -18.71 -17.31 6.63
CA LEU A 310 -18.70 -17.82 5.26
C LEU A 310 -20.00 -18.54 4.95
N SER A 311 -20.63 -18.16 3.85
CA SER A 311 -21.82 -18.84 3.30
C SER A 311 -21.64 -19.16 1.83
N LYS A 312 -22.24 -20.26 1.36
CA LYS A 312 -22.43 -20.50 -0.08
C LYS A 312 -23.61 -19.66 -0.58
N VAL A 313 -23.46 -19.03 -1.73
CA VAL A 313 -24.54 -18.36 -2.47
C VAL A 313 -24.97 -19.28 -3.60
N THR A 314 -26.22 -19.76 -3.56
CA THR A 314 -26.75 -20.73 -4.53
C THR A 314 -27.58 -20.08 -5.63
N ALA A 315 -28.09 -18.88 -5.36
CA ALA A 315 -28.78 -18.02 -6.30
C ALA A 315 -28.75 -16.57 -5.81
N GLU A 316 -28.68 -15.65 -6.78
CA GLU A 316 -28.93 -14.22 -6.61
C GLU A 316 -30.23 -13.90 -7.36
N ASN A 317 -31.27 -13.54 -6.61
CA ASN A 317 -32.58 -13.20 -7.13
C ASN A 317 -32.83 -11.72 -6.87
N TYR A 318 -32.59 -10.90 -7.88
CA TYR A 318 -32.90 -9.48 -7.83
C TYR A 318 -34.06 -9.16 -8.75
N SER A 319 -35.06 -8.46 -8.22
CA SER A 319 -36.15 -7.90 -9.00
C SER A 319 -36.31 -6.43 -8.66
N TYR A 320 -36.42 -5.63 -9.72
CA TYR A 320 -36.74 -4.22 -9.65
C TYR A 320 -37.91 -3.89 -10.57
N SER A 321 -39.00 -3.38 -10.02
CA SER A 321 -40.07 -2.79 -10.83
C SER A 321 -40.38 -1.33 -10.50
N ASN A 322 -40.14 -0.89 -9.26
CA ASN A 322 -40.23 0.51 -8.81
C ASN A 322 -39.65 0.65 -7.38
N ALA A 323 -39.56 1.87 -6.87
CA ALA A 323 -39.00 2.19 -5.56
C ALA A 323 -39.70 1.49 -4.36
N THR A 324 -40.91 0.96 -4.52
CA THR A 324 -41.63 0.19 -3.48
C THR A 324 -41.54 -1.34 -3.70
N SER A 325 -41.18 -1.78 -4.90
CA SER A 325 -41.07 -3.18 -5.32
C SER A 325 -39.62 -3.50 -5.66
N TYR A 326 -38.85 -3.59 -4.57
CA TYR A 326 -37.39 -3.65 -4.55
C TYR A 326 -36.89 -4.79 -3.68
N THR A 327 -36.15 -5.74 -4.25
CA THR A 327 -35.49 -6.79 -3.48
C THR A 327 -34.36 -6.21 -2.63
N SER A 328 -34.60 -6.01 -1.34
CA SER A 328 -33.58 -5.66 -0.32
C SER A 328 -34.14 -5.96 1.07
N PRO A 329 -33.28 -6.34 2.04
CA PRO A 329 -31.81 -6.32 1.98
C PRO A 329 -31.22 -7.57 1.32
N TYR A 330 -29.89 -7.71 1.39
CA TYR A 330 -29.14 -8.84 0.82
C TYR A 330 -29.65 -10.23 1.26
N THR A 331 -30.31 -10.35 2.43
CA THR A 331 -30.99 -11.57 2.90
C THR A 331 -32.18 -11.98 2.04
N SER A 332 -32.85 -11.03 1.38
CA SER A 332 -33.92 -11.31 0.42
C SER A 332 -33.38 -11.57 -0.99
N ALA A 333 -32.25 -10.96 -1.34
CA ALA A 333 -31.66 -11.10 -2.68
C ALA A 333 -30.83 -12.38 -2.85
N LEU A 334 -30.13 -12.82 -1.80
CA LEU A 334 -29.23 -13.98 -1.87
C LEU A 334 -29.87 -15.19 -1.20
N THR A 335 -29.94 -16.31 -1.94
CA THR A 335 -30.20 -17.62 -1.35
C THR A 335 -28.87 -18.19 -0.84
N ARG A 336 -28.79 -18.43 0.46
CA ARG A 336 -27.52 -18.75 1.13
C ARG A 336 -27.60 -19.97 2.01
N THR A 337 -26.47 -20.65 2.16
CA THR A 337 -26.28 -21.71 3.15
C THR A 337 -25.00 -21.43 3.93
N SER A 338 -25.11 -21.26 5.26
CA SER A 338 -23.96 -21.03 6.12
C SER A 338 -23.01 -22.24 6.08
N ILE A 339 -21.72 -21.96 5.95
CA ILE A 339 -20.66 -22.97 5.99
C ILE A 339 -20.01 -22.96 7.37
N ALA A 340 -19.60 -21.78 7.84
CA ALA A 340 -18.96 -21.59 9.13
C ALA A 340 -19.03 -20.12 9.54
N ASN A 341 -18.99 -19.87 10.85
CA ASN A 341 -19.01 -18.53 11.44
C ASN A 341 -17.78 -18.33 12.32
N ASN A 342 -17.39 -17.07 12.54
CA ASN A 342 -16.25 -16.67 13.37
C ASN A 342 -14.93 -17.36 12.98
N ILE A 343 -14.69 -17.53 11.68
CA ILE A 343 -13.43 -18.05 11.18
C ILE A 343 -12.35 -16.98 11.42
N PRO A 344 -11.25 -17.27 12.14
CA PRO A 344 -10.18 -16.30 12.36
C PRO A 344 -9.55 -15.86 11.03
N LEU A 345 -9.22 -14.58 10.91
CA LEU A 345 -8.42 -14.12 9.76
C LEU A 345 -7.06 -14.84 9.73
N PRO A 346 -6.58 -15.29 8.55
CA PRO A 346 -5.29 -15.94 8.40
C PRO A 346 -4.12 -15.11 8.96
N SER A 347 -3.07 -15.78 9.44
CA SER A 347 -1.84 -15.13 9.93
C SER A 347 -1.17 -14.28 8.87
N ASP A 348 -1.18 -14.73 7.63
CA ASP A 348 -0.52 -14.07 6.50
C ASP A 348 -1.38 -12.95 5.90
N GLY A 349 -2.63 -12.84 6.37
CA GLY A 349 -3.56 -11.77 6.01
C GLY A 349 -4.15 -11.91 4.61
N VAL A 350 -4.12 -13.09 4.00
CA VAL A 350 -4.68 -13.34 2.66
C VAL A 350 -5.81 -14.36 2.73
N ILE A 351 -6.94 -14.05 2.09
CA ILE A 351 -8.01 -15.02 1.80
C ILE A 351 -8.18 -15.10 0.29
N PHE A 352 -7.95 -16.26 -0.30
CA PHE A 352 -8.13 -16.53 -1.72
C PHE A 352 -9.42 -17.29 -1.96
N VAL A 353 -10.26 -16.78 -2.85
CA VAL A 353 -11.56 -17.35 -3.23
C VAL A 353 -11.53 -17.69 -4.72
N GLU A 354 -11.65 -18.98 -5.01
CA GLU A 354 -11.63 -19.54 -6.39
C GLU A 354 -12.95 -19.36 -7.16
N ASP A 355 -13.76 -18.38 -6.78
CA ASP A 355 -15.06 -18.16 -7.41
C ASP A 355 -15.59 -16.74 -7.11
N ASN A 356 -16.79 -16.44 -7.61
CA ASN A 356 -17.45 -15.16 -7.33
C ASN A 356 -17.64 -14.96 -5.82
N LEU A 357 -17.45 -13.72 -5.39
CA LEU A 357 -17.50 -13.33 -3.99
C LEU A 357 -18.50 -12.19 -3.77
N TRP A 358 -19.47 -12.41 -2.90
CA TRP A 358 -20.22 -11.35 -2.24
C TRP A 358 -19.52 -10.98 -0.93
N ILE A 359 -19.50 -9.70 -0.60
CA ILE A 359 -18.82 -9.21 0.60
C ILE A 359 -19.63 -8.13 1.31
N ARG A 360 -19.58 -8.14 2.66
CA ARG A 360 -20.13 -7.11 3.55
C ARG A 360 -19.41 -7.10 4.90
N SER A 361 -19.60 -6.06 5.70
CA SER A 361 -19.27 -6.05 7.12
C SER A 361 -20.47 -6.43 8.00
N ASN A 362 -20.21 -6.81 9.25
CA ASN A 362 -21.21 -7.25 10.22
C ASN A 362 -20.99 -6.65 11.63
N PRO A 363 -21.59 -5.48 11.92
CA PRO A 363 -21.90 -4.42 10.95
C PRO A 363 -20.64 -3.68 10.50
N GLU A 364 -19.54 -3.79 11.25
CA GLU A 364 -18.25 -3.16 10.97
C GLU A 364 -17.15 -4.23 10.96
N PHE A 365 -16.07 -3.95 10.26
CA PHE A 365 -14.88 -4.78 10.13
C PHE A 365 -13.74 -4.24 10.99
N GLY A 366 -13.15 -5.13 11.79
CA GLY A 366 -11.97 -4.86 12.58
C GLY A 366 -10.85 -5.83 12.19
N GLY A 367 -9.68 -5.31 11.83
CA GLY A 367 -8.51 -6.11 11.44
C GLY A 367 -7.96 -5.79 10.05
N ARG A 368 -7.00 -6.60 9.60
CA ARG A 368 -6.28 -6.41 8.34
C ARG A 368 -6.32 -7.67 7.50
N VAL A 369 -6.83 -7.59 6.28
CA VAL A 369 -6.89 -8.73 5.34
C VAL A 369 -6.95 -8.25 3.90
N THR A 370 -6.35 -9.01 3.00
CA THR A 370 -6.54 -8.92 1.55
C THR A 370 -7.33 -10.14 1.09
N ILE A 371 -8.44 -9.89 0.41
CA ILE A 371 -9.31 -10.93 -0.12
C ILE A 371 -9.25 -10.89 -1.64
N VAL A 372 -8.92 -12.04 -2.23
CA VAL A 372 -8.80 -12.21 -3.67
C VAL A 372 -9.96 -13.06 -4.16
N ALA A 373 -10.67 -12.63 -5.18
CA ALA A 373 -11.62 -13.46 -5.93
C ALA A 373 -11.09 -13.64 -7.36
N SER A 374 -10.68 -14.86 -7.70
CA SER A 374 -10.06 -15.17 -8.98
C SER A 374 -10.18 -16.65 -9.30
N ARG A 375 -10.52 -16.99 -10.54
CA ARG A 375 -10.40 -18.35 -11.07
C ARG A 375 -9.09 -18.43 -11.84
N GLN A 376 -8.00 -18.41 -11.11
CA GLN A 376 -6.66 -18.32 -11.69
C GLN A 376 -6.41 -19.46 -12.70
N ALA A 377 -5.97 -19.08 -13.90
CA ALA A 377 -5.75 -19.98 -15.03
C ALA A 377 -7.02 -20.70 -15.53
N ASP A 378 -8.19 -20.06 -15.41
CA ASP A 378 -9.46 -20.45 -16.01
C ASP A 378 -9.87 -19.43 -17.09
N SER A 379 -10.82 -19.78 -17.96
CA SER A 379 -11.39 -18.83 -18.92
C SER A 379 -12.51 -17.98 -18.32
N ASN A 380 -13.13 -18.46 -17.24
CA ASN A 380 -14.16 -17.72 -16.51
C ASN A 380 -13.51 -16.78 -15.51
N VAL A 381 -14.05 -15.57 -15.38
CA VAL A 381 -13.49 -14.52 -14.54
C VAL A 381 -14.34 -14.33 -13.29
N ALA A 382 -13.70 -14.38 -12.12
CA ALA A 382 -14.40 -14.16 -10.85
C ALA A 382 -14.56 -12.66 -10.53
N LYS A 383 -15.73 -12.26 -10.02
CA LYS A 383 -16.02 -10.88 -9.60
C LYS A 383 -16.22 -10.76 -8.08
N ILE A 384 -15.99 -9.55 -7.56
CA ILE A 384 -16.38 -9.19 -6.19
C ILE A 384 -17.61 -8.29 -6.25
N THR A 385 -18.63 -8.61 -5.45
CA THR A 385 -19.87 -7.86 -5.35
C THR A 385 -20.09 -7.40 -3.91
N ALA A 386 -20.12 -6.09 -3.66
CA ALA A 386 -20.55 -5.57 -2.37
C ALA A 386 -22.04 -5.86 -2.20
N ALA A 387 -22.39 -6.65 -1.18
CA ALA A 387 -23.75 -7.09 -0.92
C ALA A 387 -24.49 -6.20 0.08
N ASP A 388 -23.76 -5.40 0.84
CA ASP A 388 -24.23 -4.48 1.88
C ASP A 388 -23.07 -3.50 2.21
N ASP A 389 -23.20 -2.69 3.26
CA ASP A 389 -22.13 -1.83 3.77
C ASP A 389 -20.82 -2.62 4.01
N ILE A 390 -19.70 -1.94 3.74
CA ILE A 390 -18.35 -2.35 4.12
C ILE A 390 -17.78 -1.19 4.94
N ALA A 391 -17.93 -1.26 6.25
CA ALA A 391 -17.49 -0.22 7.18
C ALA A 391 -16.34 -0.72 8.06
N TYR A 392 -15.36 0.15 8.33
CA TYR A 392 -14.30 -0.09 9.30
C TYR A 392 -14.75 0.36 10.69
N THR A 393 -14.24 -0.28 11.75
CA THR A 393 -14.44 0.23 13.11
C THR A 393 -13.66 1.52 13.35
N THR A 394 -12.50 1.67 12.70
CA THR A 394 -11.67 2.88 12.76
C THR A 394 -10.94 3.18 11.44
N LYS A 395 -10.87 4.47 11.07
CA LYS A 395 -10.14 4.99 9.90
C LYS A 395 -8.70 5.44 10.23
N SER A 396 -8.10 4.88 11.27
CA SER A 396 -6.74 5.22 11.73
C SER A 396 -5.63 4.38 11.10
N GLY A 397 -5.95 3.55 10.11
CA GLY A 397 -5.03 2.60 9.50
C GLY A 397 -4.82 1.31 10.30
N GLN A 398 -5.55 1.10 11.39
CA GLN A 398 -5.57 -0.18 12.12
C GLN A 398 -6.40 -1.23 11.37
N ASP A 399 -7.57 -0.82 10.87
CA ASP A 399 -8.45 -1.66 10.04
C ASP A 399 -8.17 -1.38 8.58
N VAL A 400 -7.88 -2.43 7.81
CA VAL A 400 -7.54 -2.32 6.39
C VAL A 400 -8.04 -3.54 5.64
N LEU A 401 -8.94 -3.33 4.69
CA LEU A 401 -9.44 -4.34 3.76
C LEU A 401 -8.89 -4.11 2.37
N GLY A 402 -8.13 -5.08 1.86
CA GLY A 402 -7.75 -5.17 0.45
C GLY A 402 -8.72 -6.09 -0.29
N LEU A 403 -9.21 -5.67 -1.45
CA LEU A 403 -10.07 -6.47 -2.34
C LEU A 403 -9.43 -6.54 -3.71
N ILE A 404 -9.17 -7.75 -4.19
CA ILE A 404 -8.59 -7.98 -5.51
C ILE A 404 -9.53 -8.90 -6.28
N SER A 405 -10.09 -8.40 -7.37
CA SER A 405 -10.97 -9.18 -8.25
C SER A 405 -10.30 -9.42 -9.60
N GLU A 406 -10.44 -10.63 -10.14
CA GLU A 406 -10.00 -10.93 -11.51
C GLU A 406 -10.84 -10.20 -12.55
N GLY A 407 -12.12 -9.98 -12.26
CA GLY A 407 -13.03 -9.16 -13.05
C GLY A 407 -13.36 -7.85 -12.36
N SER A 408 -14.64 -7.48 -12.35
CA SER A 408 -15.09 -6.21 -11.79
C SER A 408 -15.34 -6.28 -10.28
N PHE A 409 -15.22 -5.12 -9.62
CA PHE A 409 -15.85 -4.85 -8.34
C PHE A 409 -17.18 -4.11 -8.58
N ILE A 410 -18.27 -4.68 -8.07
CA ILE A 410 -19.62 -4.18 -8.34
C ILE A 410 -20.35 -3.94 -7.02
N ILE A 411 -21.06 -2.82 -6.90
CA ILE A 411 -22.03 -2.63 -5.82
C ILE A 411 -23.34 -3.21 -6.28
N ALA A 412 -23.82 -4.27 -5.62
CA ALA A 412 -25.14 -4.80 -5.92
C ALA A 412 -26.18 -3.72 -5.63
N PRO A 413 -27.22 -3.54 -6.47
CA PRO A 413 -28.24 -2.55 -6.18
C PRO A 413 -28.85 -2.78 -4.81
N TYR A 414 -29.14 -4.02 -4.42
CA TYR A 414 -29.77 -4.31 -3.13
C TYR A 414 -28.88 -4.06 -1.89
N ALA A 415 -27.62 -3.64 -2.09
CA ALA A 415 -26.66 -3.39 -1.02
C ALA A 415 -27.00 -2.13 -0.22
N PRO A 416 -27.28 -0.97 -0.83
CA PRO A 416 -27.65 0.21 -0.06
C PRO A 416 -29.05 0.13 0.55
N PRO A 417 -29.33 0.98 1.56
CA PRO A 417 -30.69 1.20 2.05
C PRO A 417 -31.63 1.57 0.90
N LYS A 418 -32.88 1.13 1.01
CA LYS A 418 -33.90 1.37 -0.03
C LYS A 418 -34.03 2.87 -0.34
N PRO A 419 -34.44 3.25 -1.56
CA PRO A 419 -34.62 4.66 -1.90
C PRO A 419 -35.63 5.40 -1.01
N ASN A 420 -36.55 4.71 -0.35
CA ASN A 420 -37.51 5.26 0.62
C ASN A 420 -37.10 5.11 2.09
N ALA A 421 -35.89 4.59 2.36
CA ALA A 421 -35.33 4.46 3.70
C ALA A 421 -35.10 5.82 4.36
N SER A 422 -34.96 5.81 5.69
CA SER A 422 -34.67 7.03 6.46
C SER A 422 -33.32 7.61 6.06
N SER A 423 -33.18 8.93 6.06
CA SER A 423 -31.88 9.57 5.80
C SER A 423 -30.81 9.24 6.85
N SER A 424 -31.21 8.70 8.01
CA SER A 424 -30.28 8.22 9.04
C SER A 424 -29.57 6.92 8.67
N GLU A 425 -30.04 6.20 7.65
CA GLU A 425 -29.40 4.97 7.15
C GLU A 425 -28.29 5.28 6.14
N PHE A 426 -28.09 6.56 5.80
CA PHE A 426 -27.02 7.04 4.92
C PHE A 426 -25.95 7.79 5.74
N PRO A 427 -24.69 7.85 5.26
CA PRO A 427 -24.22 7.37 3.96
C PRO A 427 -24.10 5.85 3.89
N PHE A 428 -24.32 5.28 2.71
CA PHE A 428 -23.90 3.92 2.38
C PHE A 428 -22.37 3.90 2.25
N LYS A 429 -21.69 2.95 2.89
CA LYS A 429 -20.24 2.97 3.10
C LYS A 429 -19.55 1.83 2.38
N ILE A 430 -18.51 2.17 1.62
CA ILE A 430 -17.55 1.22 1.07
C ILE A 430 -16.15 1.65 1.48
N HIS A 431 -15.60 0.99 2.49
CA HIS A 431 -14.22 1.19 2.94
C HIS A 431 -13.36 0.01 2.52
N ALA A 432 -12.51 0.20 1.50
CA ALA A 432 -11.59 -0.83 1.00
C ALA A 432 -10.55 -0.26 0.05
N ALA A 433 -9.35 -0.84 0.04
CA ALA A 433 -8.41 -0.75 -1.06
C ALA A 433 -8.78 -1.79 -2.13
N ILE A 434 -9.24 -1.35 -3.30
CA ILE A 434 -9.77 -2.21 -4.37
C ILE A 434 -8.80 -2.24 -5.54
N ILE A 435 -8.51 -3.44 -6.04
CA ILE A 435 -7.96 -3.69 -7.38
C ILE A 435 -9.00 -4.52 -8.14
N ALA A 436 -9.50 -3.99 -9.25
CA ALA A 436 -10.38 -4.71 -10.14
C ALA A 436 -9.69 -4.99 -11.46
N GLY A 437 -9.86 -6.22 -11.92
CA GLY A 437 -9.50 -6.64 -13.25
C GLY A 437 -10.29 -5.91 -14.33
N GLY A 438 -11.52 -5.48 -14.04
CA GLY A 438 -12.43 -4.73 -14.91
C GLY A 438 -12.95 -3.43 -14.28
N ASP A 439 -14.27 -3.29 -14.23
CA ASP A 439 -14.95 -2.09 -13.71
C ASP A 439 -14.91 -1.99 -12.18
N VAL A 440 -14.97 -0.77 -11.65
CA VAL A 440 -15.30 -0.49 -10.25
C VAL A 440 -16.53 0.41 -10.23
N ARG A 441 -17.73 -0.19 -10.14
CA ARG A 441 -18.95 0.57 -10.43
C ARG A 441 -20.21 0.17 -9.67
N PHE A 442 -21.16 1.11 -9.65
CA PHE A 442 -22.57 0.80 -9.54
C PHE A 442 -23.12 0.44 -10.93
N PRO A 443 -23.62 -0.79 -11.16
CA PRO A 443 -23.97 -1.27 -12.49
C PRO A 443 -25.40 -0.85 -12.91
N ALA A 444 -25.54 -0.29 -14.12
CA ALA A 444 -26.86 -0.07 -14.71
C ALA A 444 -27.54 -1.38 -15.19
N SER A 445 -26.76 -2.44 -15.45
CA SER A 445 -27.25 -3.71 -16.01
C SER A 445 -28.23 -4.47 -15.11
N TYR A 446 -28.26 -4.15 -13.81
CA TYR A 446 -29.25 -4.72 -12.90
C TYR A 446 -30.63 -4.08 -13.05
N LEU A 447 -30.73 -2.94 -13.75
CA LEU A 447 -31.93 -2.13 -13.82
C LEU A 447 -32.61 -2.34 -15.17
N SER A 448 -33.88 -2.75 -15.15
CA SER A 448 -34.70 -2.96 -16.35
C SER A 448 -35.28 -1.65 -16.92
N ARG A 449 -35.13 -0.52 -16.21
CA ARG A 449 -35.62 0.82 -16.59
C ARG A 449 -34.79 1.90 -15.90
N SER A 450 -34.81 3.13 -16.41
CA SER A 450 -34.23 4.30 -15.74
C SER A 450 -34.90 4.54 -14.39
N VAL A 451 -34.12 4.48 -13.30
CA VAL A 451 -34.64 4.68 -11.96
C VAL A 451 -33.84 5.80 -11.31
N THR A 452 -34.53 6.89 -10.98
CA THR A 452 -33.94 7.98 -10.21
C THR A 452 -33.92 7.56 -8.75
N GLU A 453 -32.87 6.85 -8.36
CA GLU A 453 -32.67 6.37 -6.99
C GLU A 453 -31.50 7.13 -6.36
N TRP A 454 -31.62 7.46 -5.07
CA TRP A 454 -30.59 8.21 -4.32
C TRP A 454 -30.13 9.52 -5.00
N THR A 455 -31.10 10.31 -5.46
CA THR A 455 -30.89 11.60 -6.15
C THR A 455 -30.92 12.82 -5.23
N THR A 456 -30.92 12.62 -3.91
CA THR A 456 -30.96 13.69 -2.91
C THR A 456 -29.68 13.67 -2.08
N SER A 457 -29.18 14.85 -1.69
CA SER A 457 -27.88 14.96 -0.99
C SER A 457 -27.81 14.24 0.36
N ASN A 458 -28.95 14.00 1.01
CA ASN A 458 -29.07 13.21 2.24
C ASN A 458 -29.09 11.69 2.01
N LYS A 459 -29.05 11.24 0.75
CA LYS A 459 -28.99 9.83 0.35
C LYS A 459 -27.70 9.61 -0.44
N SER A 460 -26.59 9.68 0.27
CA SER A 460 -25.26 9.67 -0.32
C SER A 460 -24.53 8.35 -0.11
N MET A 461 -23.49 8.16 -0.92
CA MET A 461 -22.50 7.11 -0.74
C MET A 461 -21.17 7.71 -0.27
N GLU A 462 -20.48 7.00 0.61
CA GLU A 462 -19.12 7.29 1.03
C GLU A 462 -18.20 6.13 0.62
N TYR A 463 -17.21 6.43 -0.22
CA TYR A 463 -16.08 5.56 -0.49
C TYR A 463 -14.84 6.08 0.25
N PHE A 464 -14.14 5.19 0.95
CA PHE A 464 -12.90 5.50 1.65
C PHE A 464 -11.85 4.41 1.38
N GLY A 465 -10.80 4.73 0.63
CA GLY A 465 -9.77 3.75 0.26
C GLY A 465 -8.99 4.12 -0.99
N SER A 466 -8.55 3.10 -1.73
CA SER A 466 -7.77 3.25 -2.98
C SER A 466 -8.39 2.43 -4.09
N ILE A 467 -8.44 2.96 -5.32
CA ILE A 467 -9.00 2.25 -6.48
C ILE A 467 -7.92 1.98 -7.51
N GLY A 468 -7.76 0.71 -7.88
CA GLY A 468 -6.90 0.24 -8.97
C GLY A 468 -7.74 -0.50 -10.01
N MET A 469 -7.54 -0.19 -11.30
CA MET A 469 -8.23 -0.87 -12.40
C MET A 469 -7.23 -1.31 -13.46
N THR A 470 -7.21 -2.60 -13.78
CA THR A 470 -6.23 -3.16 -14.72
C THR A 470 -6.72 -3.20 -16.16
N ASP A 471 -8.02 -3.18 -16.39
CA ASP A 471 -8.60 -3.10 -17.74
C ASP A 471 -8.49 -1.68 -18.29
N SER A 472 -7.98 -1.58 -19.53
CA SER A 472 -7.91 -0.30 -20.25
C SER A 472 -9.29 0.25 -20.62
N ASP A 473 -10.30 -0.61 -20.72
CA ASP A 473 -11.69 -0.24 -21.02
C ASP A 473 -12.55 -0.15 -19.75
N GLY A 474 -11.98 -0.44 -18.58
CA GLY A 474 -12.68 -0.41 -17.32
C GLY A 474 -13.18 1.01 -17.00
N VAL A 475 -14.37 1.08 -16.39
CA VAL A 475 -14.99 2.33 -15.93
C VAL A 475 -15.12 2.33 -14.40
N TRP A 476 -14.67 3.43 -13.79
CA TRP A 476 -15.01 3.76 -12.42
C TRP A 476 -16.20 4.71 -12.41
N THR A 477 -17.30 4.33 -11.74
CA THR A 477 -18.40 5.25 -11.45
C THR A 477 -19.34 4.76 -10.37
N TRP A 478 -19.75 5.66 -9.48
CA TRP A 478 -20.81 5.40 -8.50
C TRP A 478 -22.21 5.78 -8.98
N SER A 479 -22.32 6.43 -10.14
CA SER A 479 -23.59 6.82 -10.73
C SER A 479 -23.56 6.74 -12.26
N VAL A 480 -24.62 6.22 -12.84
CA VAL A 480 -24.78 6.19 -14.29
C VAL A 480 -25.79 7.26 -14.65
N SER A 481 -25.44 8.14 -15.58
CA SER A 481 -26.29 9.21 -16.07
C SER A 481 -26.71 8.97 -17.52
N SER A 482 -27.90 9.46 -17.86
CA SER A 482 -28.40 9.58 -19.24
C SER A 482 -28.88 11.02 -19.43
N GLY A 483 -28.16 11.79 -20.25
CA GLY A 483 -28.35 13.24 -20.35
C GLY A 483 -28.09 13.93 -19.01
N SER A 484 -29.05 14.70 -18.50
CA SER A 484 -28.95 15.42 -17.23
C SER A 484 -29.46 14.62 -16.02
N SER A 485 -29.86 13.36 -16.20
CA SER A 485 -30.52 12.57 -15.15
C SER A 485 -29.70 11.34 -14.77
N THR A 486 -29.53 11.13 -13.47
CA THR A 486 -28.99 9.87 -12.93
C THR A 486 -30.02 8.76 -13.10
N ILE A 487 -29.62 7.67 -13.76
CA ILE A 487 -30.46 6.51 -14.07
C ILE A 487 -30.13 5.28 -13.20
N ALA A 488 -28.98 5.29 -12.53
CA ALA A 488 -28.53 4.25 -11.61
C ALA A 488 -27.50 4.81 -10.61
N GLY A 489 -27.47 4.28 -9.39
CA GLY A 489 -26.45 4.60 -8.38
C GLY A 489 -26.67 5.94 -7.68
N PHE A 490 -25.61 6.50 -7.09
CA PHE A 490 -25.68 7.63 -6.17
C PHE A 490 -25.28 8.94 -6.83
N GLN A 491 -26.25 9.83 -7.05
CA GLN A 491 -25.97 11.16 -7.60
C GLN A 491 -25.03 11.97 -6.69
N TYR A 492 -25.17 11.80 -5.37
CA TYR A 492 -24.28 12.41 -4.39
C TYR A 492 -23.40 11.32 -3.77
N ASN A 493 -22.10 11.40 -4.03
CA ASN A 493 -21.13 10.48 -3.49
C ASN A 493 -19.85 11.23 -3.11
N THR A 494 -19.14 10.70 -2.13
CA THR A 494 -17.82 11.17 -1.72
C THR A 494 -16.83 10.04 -1.92
N THR A 495 -15.75 10.30 -2.65
CA THR A 495 -14.65 9.35 -2.84
C THR A 495 -13.40 9.94 -2.22
N SER A 496 -13.01 9.41 -1.07
CA SER A 496 -11.88 9.88 -0.28
C SER A 496 -10.76 8.84 -0.24
N TYR A 497 -9.54 9.32 -0.31
CA TYR A 497 -8.36 8.47 -0.23
C TYR A 497 -7.99 8.21 1.23
N ASP A 498 -7.72 6.94 1.56
CA ASP A 498 -7.17 6.59 2.87
C ASP A 498 -5.65 6.79 2.89
N TYR A 499 -5.22 7.94 3.42
CA TYR A 499 -3.81 8.31 3.54
C TYR A 499 -2.98 7.31 4.38
N ASN A 500 -3.61 6.48 5.22
CA ASN A 500 -2.88 5.45 5.95
C ASN A 500 -2.36 4.35 5.03
N LEU A 501 -2.97 4.14 3.86
CA LEU A 501 -2.56 3.11 2.88
C LEU A 501 -1.16 3.37 2.31
N LEU A 502 -0.66 4.60 2.38
CA LEU A 502 0.71 4.95 2.00
C LEU A 502 1.75 4.24 2.86
N TYR A 503 1.46 4.06 4.16
CA TYR A 503 2.39 3.50 5.13
C TYR A 503 1.95 2.14 5.70
N ALA A 504 0.70 1.77 5.46
CA ALA A 504 0.08 0.59 6.00
C ALA A 504 -0.93 0.01 4.98
N PRO A 505 -0.47 -0.40 3.78
CA PRO A 505 -1.35 -1.02 2.79
C PRO A 505 -1.96 -2.34 3.33
N PRO A 506 -2.98 -2.89 2.65
CA PRO A 506 -3.51 -4.20 3.00
C PRO A 506 -2.41 -5.28 2.99
N PRO A 507 -2.55 -6.35 3.78
CA PRO A 507 -1.55 -7.43 3.80
C PRO A 507 -1.25 -7.98 2.40
N GLN A 508 0.02 -8.10 2.02
CA GLN A 508 0.42 -8.67 0.71
C GLN A 508 -0.18 -7.95 -0.51
N PHE A 509 -0.58 -6.68 -0.38
CA PHE A 509 -1.16 -5.95 -1.49
C PHE A 509 -0.10 -5.70 -2.60
N PRO A 510 -0.45 -5.83 -3.89
CA PRO A 510 0.47 -5.63 -5.01
C PRO A 510 1.28 -4.31 -4.94
N ILE A 511 2.59 -4.41 -5.18
CA ILE A 511 3.51 -3.25 -5.21
C ILE A 511 3.58 -2.62 -6.61
N THR A 512 3.82 -1.30 -6.68
CA THR A 512 3.95 -0.55 -7.95
C THR A 512 5.40 -0.25 -8.33
N ASP A 513 6.31 -0.36 -7.38
CA ASP A 513 7.74 -0.10 -7.57
C ASP A 513 8.55 -0.99 -6.62
N THR A 514 9.86 -0.91 -6.75
CA THR A 514 10.86 -1.52 -5.90
C THR A 514 10.88 -0.91 -4.50
N TYR A 515 11.44 -1.65 -3.54
CA TYR A 515 11.67 -1.17 -2.19
C TYR A 515 12.68 -0.02 -2.21
N ASN A 516 12.39 1.02 -1.42
CA ASN A 516 13.23 2.17 -1.21
C ASN A 516 13.31 2.53 0.28
N ILE A 517 14.32 3.32 0.66
CA ILE A 517 14.46 3.88 2.00
C ILE A 517 13.48 5.04 2.14
N LEU A 518 12.42 4.83 2.92
CA LEU A 518 11.36 5.82 3.15
C LEU A 518 11.75 6.83 4.23
N ASN A 519 12.51 6.38 5.22
CA ASN A 519 13.04 7.20 6.29
C ASN A 519 14.39 6.65 6.69
N TRP A 520 15.33 7.54 7.02
CA TRP A 520 16.67 7.17 7.45
C TRP A 520 17.08 8.11 8.58
N ARG A 521 17.54 7.55 9.69
CA ARG A 521 18.08 8.33 10.80
C ARG A 521 19.18 7.58 11.52
N GLU A 522 20.17 8.34 11.95
CA GLU A 522 21.13 7.86 12.91
C GLU A 522 20.54 7.88 14.33
N LYS A 523 20.66 6.76 15.04
CA LYS A 523 20.41 6.69 16.48
C LYS A 523 21.71 6.97 17.21
N LEU A 524 21.79 8.17 17.79
CA LEU A 524 22.83 8.49 18.74
C LEU A 524 22.65 7.59 19.98
N THR A 525 23.48 6.57 20.11
CA THR A 525 23.76 6.01 21.43
C THR A 525 24.47 7.12 22.22
N THR A 526 23.87 7.55 23.32
CA THR A 526 24.21 8.69 24.20
C THR A 526 25.70 9.04 24.32
N PRO A 527 26.01 10.33 24.55
CA PRO A 527 27.26 11.00 24.18
C PRO A 527 28.55 10.44 24.80
#